data_AF-A0A971VPU9-F1
#
_entry.id   AF-A0A971VPU9-F1
#
_cell.length_a   1.000
_cell.length_b   1.000
_cell.length_c   1.000
_cell.angle_alpha   90.00
_cell.angle_beta   90.00
_cell.angle_gamma   90.00
#
_symmetry.space_group_name_H-M   'P 1'
#
loop_
_entity.id
_entity.type
_entity.pdbx_description
1 polymer ?
#
loop_
_entity_poly.entity_id
_entity_poly.type
_entity_poly.pdbx_seq_one_letter_code
_entity_poly.pdbx_strand_id
1 'polypeptide(L)'
;MKTVKDYFGSLVFDDRVMKEMLSADVYAKLKKTMDEGSELDISVANAVADAMKEWAISKGATHFTHWFQPLTGITAEKHDSFIAPNPHGGVIMEFSGKELIKGEPDASSFPSGGLRATFEARGYTAWDPTSYAFIKGKTLCIPTAFCSYEGHALDKKTPLLRSMEALNRQALRILRLFGNTSAKHVRACVGPEQEYFLVTKEMYDKRPDLRFTGRTLFGTRPPKGQEMDDHYFGAIKPRVAAFMEELNEELWKVGILAKTEHNEVAPAQHEIAPIYTTANIATDHNQLTMEIMQKVALKHGLVCLLHEKPFAGVNGSGKHNNWSIATDSGQNLLSPGDTPYENAQFLLFLCAVIKAVDDYQDLLRISVATAGNDHRLGANEAPPAVVSIFLGDELTAILDAIESGTPYNGTSKIEMKLGVDFLPKFHRDTTDRNRTSPFAFTGNKFEFRMLGSSNSIACANIMLNSAAAESL
;
A
#
# COMPACT_ATOMS: atom_id res chain seq x y z
N MET A 1 -23.22 22.93 1.53
CA MET A 1 -22.81 21.52 1.63
C MET A 1 -21.33 21.48 1.30
N LYS A 2 -20.46 20.89 2.13
CA LYS A 2 -19.04 20.74 1.79
C LYS A 2 -18.90 19.68 0.70
N THR A 3 -18.16 19.97 -0.36
CA THR A 3 -17.86 19.02 -1.43
C THR A 3 -16.61 18.22 -1.10
N VAL A 4 -16.41 17.06 -1.73
CA VAL A 4 -15.19 16.25 -1.57
C VAL A 4 -13.93 17.08 -1.79
N LYS A 5 -13.94 18.00 -2.77
CA LYS A 5 -12.83 18.91 -3.07
C LYS A 5 -12.48 19.83 -1.89
N ASP A 6 -13.44 20.19 -1.06
CA ASP A 6 -13.24 21.13 0.06
C ASP A 6 -12.52 20.48 1.24
N TYR A 7 -12.69 19.16 1.44
CA TYR A 7 -12.12 18.45 2.59
C TYR A 7 -11.07 17.39 2.23
N PHE A 8 -10.89 17.08 0.95
CA PHE A 8 -9.84 16.16 0.49
C PHE A 8 -8.47 16.69 0.91
N GLY A 9 -7.68 15.84 1.59
CA GLY A 9 -6.37 16.17 2.14
C GLY A 9 -6.40 17.25 3.23
N SER A 10 -7.57 17.60 3.78
CA SER A 10 -7.70 18.69 4.75
C SER A 10 -6.99 18.44 6.09
N LEU A 11 -6.60 17.19 6.36
CA LEU A 11 -5.83 16.73 7.51
C LEU A 11 -4.42 16.27 7.11
N VAL A 12 -3.88 16.72 5.97
CA VAL A 12 -2.52 16.40 5.50
C VAL A 12 -1.71 17.68 5.34
N PHE A 13 -0.47 17.67 5.82
CA PHE A 13 0.51 18.74 5.62
C PHE A 13 1.20 18.54 4.25
N ASP A 14 0.42 18.69 3.18
CA ASP A 14 0.82 18.41 1.80
C ASP A 14 1.54 19.60 1.12
N ASP A 15 1.91 19.45 -0.16
CA ASP A 15 2.54 20.51 -0.95
C ASP A 15 1.73 21.82 -1.00
N ARG A 16 0.39 21.78 -0.82
CA ARG A 16 -0.44 23.00 -0.82
C ARG A 16 -0.24 23.75 0.49
N VAL A 17 -0.35 23.05 1.61
CA VAL A 17 -0.17 23.62 2.94
C VAL A 17 1.27 24.09 3.14
N MET A 18 2.24 23.29 2.69
CA MET A 18 3.65 23.65 2.76
C MET A 18 3.98 24.92 1.98
N LYS A 19 3.40 25.13 0.78
CA LYS A 19 3.59 26.36 0.01
C LYS A 19 2.94 27.59 0.64
N GLU A 20 1.84 27.40 1.36
CA GLU A 20 1.14 28.48 2.05
C GLU A 20 1.87 28.92 3.32
N MET A 21 2.44 27.97 4.07
CA MET A 21 3.02 28.22 5.39
C MET A 21 4.54 28.40 5.41
N LEU A 22 5.26 27.82 4.44
CA LEU A 22 6.72 27.94 4.36
C LEU A 22 7.12 29.07 3.40
N SER A 23 8.27 29.69 3.65
CA SER A 23 8.87 30.59 2.68
C SER A 23 9.26 29.84 1.40
N ALA A 24 9.27 30.54 0.26
CA ALA A 24 9.60 29.94 -1.03
C ALA A 24 10.99 29.24 -1.04
N ASP A 25 11.97 29.79 -0.33
CA ASP A 25 13.31 29.21 -0.21
C ASP A 25 13.30 27.91 0.62
N VAL A 26 12.61 27.91 1.78
CA VAL A 26 12.50 26.72 2.64
C VAL A 26 11.74 25.60 1.92
N TYR A 27 10.63 25.93 1.26
CA TYR A 27 9.87 24.96 0.47
C TYR A 27 10.71 24.37 -0.68
N ALA A 28 11.45 25.21 -1.42
CA ALA A 28 12.30 24.73 -2.51
C ALA A 28 13.42 23.80 -2.01
N LYS A 29 14.06 24.12 -0.87
CA LYS A 29 15.08 23.28 -0.23
C LYS A 29 14.51 21.95 0.27
N LEU A 30 13.33 21.98 0.90
CA LEU A 30 12.65 20.77 1.33
C LEU A 30 12.29 19.88 0.13
N LYS A 31 11.73 20.46 -0.94
CA LYS A 31 11.37 19.70 -2.14
C LYS A 31 12.59 19.07 -2.80
N LYS A 32 13.68 19.83 -2.90
CA LYS A 32 14.98 19.31 -3.37
C LYS A 32 15.46 18.14 -2.52
N THR A 33 15.31 18.23 -1.19
CA THR A 33 15.65 17.15 -0.26
C THR A 33 14.84 15.88 -0.51
N MET A 34 13.52 16.03 -0.74
CA MET A 34 12.63 14.90 -1.07
C MET A 34 12.96 14.26 -2.43
N ASP A 35 13.36 15.07 -3.42
CA ASP A 35 13.61 14.63 -4.79
C ASP A 35 15.01 14.03 -4.99
N GLU A 36 16.02 14.56 -4.29
CA GLU A 36 17.44 14.16 -4.40
C GLU A 36 17.89 13.22 -3.27
N GLY A 37 17.09 13.06 -2.20
CA GLY A 37 17.44 12.21 -1.06
C GLY A 37 18.60 12.76 -0.22
N SER A 38 18.80 14.08 -0.21
CA SER A 38 19.86 14.72 0.59
C SER A 38 19.53 14.73 2.09
N GLU A 39 20.51 15.07 2.93
CA GLU A 39 20.26 15.30 4.36
C GLU A 39 19.38 16.54 4.58
N LEU A 40 18.46 16.45 5.53
CA LEU A 40 17.60 17.57 5.91
C LEU A 40 18.38 18.56 6.77
N ASP A 41 18.59 19.77 6.24
CA ASP A 41 19.24 20.85 6.95
C ASP A 41 18.46 21.27 8.22
N ILE A 42 19.16 21.50 9.33
CA ILE A 42 18.52 21.83 10.61
C ILE A 42 17.73 23.14 10.57
N SER A 43 18.14 24.13 9.77
CA SER A 43 17.40 25.38 9.63
C SER A 43 16.08 25.15 8.88
N VAL A 44 16.09 24.32 7.84
CA VAL A 44 14.89 23.88 7.13
C VAL A 44 14.00 23.05 8.06
N ALA A 45 14.56 22.11 8.82
CA ALA A 45 13.81 21.28 9.77
C ALA A 45 13.10 22.12 10.84
N ASN A 46 13.76 23.14 11.41
CA ASN A 46 13.13 24.02 12.40
C ASN A 46 11.97 24.81 11.79
N ALA A 47 12.16 25.39 10.60
CA ALA A 47 11.10 26.13 9.91
C ALA A 47 9.90 25.23 9.58
N VAL A 48 10.15 23.99 9.15
CA VAL A 48 9.12 22.99 8.87
C VAL A 48 8.41 22.55 10.14
N ALA A 49 9.14 22.31 11.24
CA ALA A 49 8.55 21.93 12.52
C ALA A 49 7.62 23.03 13.04
N ASP A 50 8.05 24.29 13.02
CA ASP A 50 7.21 25.40 13.45
C ASP A 50 5.93 25.52 12.61
N ALA A 51 6.03 25.42 11.28
CA ALA A 51 4.87 25.44 10.40
C ALA A 51 3.94 24.23 10.61
N MET A 52 4.48 23.02 10.77
CA MET A 52 3.71 21.81 11.07
C MET A 52 2.95 21.94 12.39
N LYS A 53 3.59 22.48 13.42
CA LYS A 53 2.99 22.72 14.74
C LYS A 53 1.86 23.73 14.64
N GLU A 54 2.09 24.89 14.03
CA GLU A 54 1.06 25.92 13.87
C GLU A 54 -0.14 25.40 13.08
N TRP A 55 0.13 24.69 11.98
CA TRP A 55 -0.90 24.03 11.20
C TRP A 55 -1.68 23.01 12.04
N ALA A 56 -0.99 22.12 12.75
CA ALA A 56 -1.63 21.08 13.54
C ALA A 56 -2.51 21.66 14.65
N ILE A 57 -2.02 22.68 15.35
CA ILE A 57 -2.77 23.40 16.39
C ILE A 57 -3.99 24.10 15.78
N SER A 58 -3.88 24.69 14.59
CA SER A 58 -5.01 25.32 13.90
C SER A 58 -6.14 24.32 13.57
N LYS A 59 -5.79 23.04 13.45
CA LYS A 59 -6.72 21.92 13.23
C LYS A 59 -7.17 21.26 14.54
N GLY A 60 -6.73 21.77 15.69
CA GLY A 60 -7.11 21.28 17.02
C GLY A 60 -6.26 20.14 17.56
N ALA A 61 -5.08 19.89 16.97
CA ALA A 61 -4.12 18.93 17.52
C ALA A 61 -3.51 19.45 18.82
N THR A 62 -3.36 18.54 19.78
CA THR A 62 -2.75 18.81 21.10
C THR A 62 -1.48 18.00 21.35
N HIS A 63 -1.25 16.97 20.53
CA HIS A 63 -0.12 16.06 20.61
C HIS A 63 0.53 15.90 19.24
N PHE A 64 1.75 15.37 19.23
CA PHE A 64 2.40 14.80 18.06
C PHE A 64 2.87 13.37 18.37
N THR A 65 3.16 12.61 17.32
CA THR A 65 3.75 11.27 17.43
C THR A 65 4.63 11.01 16.21
N HIS A 66 5.76 10.35 16.45
CA HIS A 66 6.45 9.62 15.38
C HIS A 66 5.62 8.38 15.07
N TRP A 67 5.08 8.33 13.86
CA TRP A 67 4.24 7.24 13.39
C TRP A 67 5.10 6.31 12.55
N PHE A 68 5.22 5.05 12.95
CA PHE A 68 6.07 4.08 12.25
C PHE A 68 5.46 2.67 12.28
N GLN A 69 6.02 1.79 11.44
CA GLN A 69 5.58 0.40 11.29
C GLN A 69 6.66 -0.55 11.82
N PRO A 70 6.66 -0.89 13.12
CA PRO A 70 7.59 -1.88 13.67
C PRO A 70 7.36 -3.28 13.10
N LEU A 71 8.23 -4.22 13.47
CA LEU A 71 8.17 -5.62 13.02
C LEU A 71 6.96 -6.42 13.56
N THR A 72 5.98 -5.78 14.21
CA THR A 72 4.74 -6.39 14.69
C THR A 72 3.65 -6.50 13.63
N GLY A 73 3.80 -5.82 12.49
CA GLY A 73 2.83 -5.84 11.38
C GLY A 73 1.72 -4.78 11.48
N ILE A 74 1.68 -4.03 12.58
CA ILE A 74 0.77 -2.88 12.79
C ILE A 74 1.61 -1.62 13.05
N THR A 75 0.96 -0.46 12.99
CA THR A 75 1.58 0.84 13.30
C THR A 75 1.76 1.03 14.80
N ALA A 76 2.73 1.88 15.17
CA ALA A 76 3.02 2.26 16.53
C ALA A 76 3.09 3.78 16.69
N GLU A 77 2.65 4.24 17.86
CA GLU A 77 2.53 5.65 18.20
C GLU A 77 2.86 5.87 19.68
N LYS A 78 3.57 6.95 19.96
CA LYS A 78 3.76 7.52 21.29
C LYS A 78 3.34 8.99 21.21
N HIS A 79 2.33 9.36 22.00
CA HIS A 79 1.73 10.70 21.90
C HIS A 79 2.39 11.64 22.90
N ASP A 80 3.22 12.53 22.39
CA ASP A 80 3.86 13.58 23.16
C ASP A 80 3.06 14.88 23.00
N SER A 81 2.81 15.58 24.11
CA SER A 81 2.10 16.86 24.04
C SER A 81 3.03 17.95 23.51
N PHE A 82 2.47 18.92 22.77
CA PHE A 82 3.20 20.14 22.43
C PHE A 82 3.48 21.04 23.66
N ILE A 83 2.87 20.78 24.81
CA ILE A 83 2.99 21.64 25.98
C ILE A 83 4.42 21.59 26.55
N ALA A 84 5.02 22.77 26.68
CA ALA A 84 6.23 22.99 27.47
C ALA A 84 5.99 24.10 28.52
N PRO A 85 6.61 23.99 29.71
CA PRO A 85 6.47 24.99 30.77
C PRO A 85 7.15 26.31 30.35
N ASN A 86 6.46 27.43 30.54
CA ASN A 86 7.05 28.75 30.33
C ASN A 86 7.79 29.21 31.60
N PRO A 87 9.07 29.65 31.52
CA PRO A 87 9.81 30.19 32.67
C PRO A 87 9.10 31.33 33.42
N HIS A 88 8.19 32.07 32.77
CA HIS A 88 7.45 33.19 33.36
C HIS A 88 6.03 32.80 33.84
N GLY A 89 5.69 31.50 33.87
CA GLY A 89 4.36 30.98 34.21
C GLY A 89 3.49 30.73 32.97
N GLY A 90 2.55 29.79 33.08
CA GLY A 90 1.74 29.32 31.96
C GLY A 90 2.44 28.26 31.10
N VAL A 91 1.93 28.02 29.89
CA VAL A 91 2.44 27.02 28.95
C VAL A 91 2.74 27.65 27.60
N ILE A 92 3.73 27.11 26.90
CA ILE A 92 3.98 27.36 25.47
C ILE A 92 3.78 26.07 24.70
N MET A 93 3.56 26.20 23.39
CA MET A 93 3.48 25.07 22.47
C MET A 93 4.82 24.95 21.73
N GLU A 94 5.56 23.89 22.01
CA GLU A 94 6.88 23.62 21.46
C GLU A 94 6.87 22.39 20.57
N PHE A 95 7.52 22.52 19.42
CA PHE A 95 7.84 21.41 18.52
C PHE A 95 9.04 21.87 17.69
N SER A 96 10.15 21.14 17.77
CA SER A 96 11.43 21.58 17.19
C SER A 96 11.87 20.70 16.03
N GLY A 97 12.71 21.23 15.15
CA GLY A 97 13.28 20.47 14.04
C GLY A 97 14.11 19.26 14.49
N LYS A 98 14.56 19.21 15.75
CA LYS A 98 15.22 18.04 16.32
C LYS A 98 14.30 16.82 16.32
N GLU A 99 13.00 17.03 16.59
CA GLU A 99 11.99 15.96 16.55
C GLU A 99 11.76 15.44 15.13
N LEU A 100 12.08 16.21 14.08
CA LEU A 100 11.99 15.74 12.71
C LEU A 100 13.24 14.94 12.29
N ILE A 101 14.43 15.39 12.70
CA ILE A 101 15.69 14.75 12.31
C ILE A 101 15.94 13.46 13.11
N LYS A 102 15.75 13.52 14.42
CA LYS A 102 16.08 12.41 15.33
C LYS A 102 15.22 12.47 16.59
N GLY A 103 14.24 11.56 16.66
CA GLY A 103 13.51 11.25 17.89
C GLY A 103 14.08 10.01 18.61
N GLU A 104 13.67 9.85 19.87
CA GLU A 104 13.91 8.66 20.68
C GLU A 104 12.54 8.24 21.26
N PRO A 105 11.87 7.24 20.66
CA PRO A 105 10.50 6.89 21.03
C PRO A 105 10.37 6.07 22.33
N ASP A 106 11.44 5.86 23.11
CA ASP A 106 11.49 4.90 24.24
C ASP A 106 10.89 3.53 23.85
N ALA A 107 11.34 3.03 22.71
CA ALA A 107 10.75 1.89 21.99
C ALA A 107 11.40 0.54 22.36
N SER A 108 11.72 0.37 23.64
CA SER A 108 12.47 -0.78 24.16
C SER A 108 11.75 -2.12 24.05
N SER A 109 10.41 -2.10 24.03
CA SER A 109 9.57 -3.30 24.10
C SER A 109 9.16 -3.88 22.75
N PHE A 110 9.56 -3.27 21.63
CA PHE A 110 9.20 -3.81 20.32
C PHE A 110 10.00 -5.07 19.99
N PRO A 111 9.37 -6.09 19.37
CA PRO A 111 10.09 -7.25 18.87
C PRO A 111 11.21 -6.85 17.92
N SER A 112 12.43 -7.32 18.21
CA SER A 112 13.62 -7.08 17.38
C SER A 112 13.94 -8.23 16.44
N GLY A 113 13.24 -9.36 16.53
CA GLY A 113 13.57 -10.57 15.75
C GLY A 113 14.98 -11.12 16.06
N GLY A 114 15.53 -10.80 17.24
CA GLY A 114 16.90 -11.18 17.62
C GLY A 114 17.98 -10.19 17.18
N LEU A 115 17.63 -9.08 16.51
CA LEU A 115 18.56 -8.02 16.10
C LEU A 115 19.05 -7.13 17.25
N ARG A 116 18.51 -7.32 18.45
CA ARG A 116 18.91 -6.63 19.68
C ARG A 116 18.97 -7.63 20.83
N ALA A 117 19.91 -7.43 21.74
CA ALA A 117 19.92 -8.15 23.01
C ALA A 117 18.76 -7.69 23.91
N THR A 118 18.33 -8.55 24.84
CA THR A 118 17.17 -8.27 25.72
C THR A 118 17.34 -7.06 26.63
N PHE A 119 18.58 -6.63 26.90
CA PHE A 119 18.88 -5.44 27.71
C PHE A 119 18.96 -4.15 26.89
N GLU A 120 18.92 -4.22 25.55
CA GLU A 120 19.10 -3.06 24.67
C GLU A 120 17.77 -2.39 24.35
N ALA A 121 17.56 -1.22 24.97
CA ALA A 121 16.32 -0.47 24.87
C ALA A 121 16.31 0.61 23.78
N ARG A 122 17.46 1.24 23.52
CA ARG A 122 17.53 2.49 22.75
C ARG A 122 17.25 2.28 21.26
N GLY A 123 16.42 3.15 20.70
CA GLY A 123 16.17 3.22 19.26
C GLY A 123 15.95 4.65 18.81
N TYR A 124 16.04 4.89 17.51
CA TYR A 124 15.93 6.23 16.95
C TYR A 124 14.86 6.27 15.88
N THR A 125 14.07 7.34 15.88
CA THR A 125 13.13 7.67 14.81
C THR A 125 13.69 8.80 13.95
N ALA A 126 13.47 8.73 12.65
CA ALA A 126 13.79 9.81 11.72
C ALA A 126 12.61 10.02 10.77
N TRP A 127 12.20 11.27 10.57
CA TRP A 127 11.12 11.59 9.64
C TRP A 127 11.50 11.21 8.21
N ASP A 128 10.57 10.56 7.51
CA ASP A 128 10.63 10.38 6.07
C ASP A 128 9.88 11.54 5.38
N PRO A 129 10.58 12.54 4.83
CA PRO A 129 9.94 13.69 4.22
C PRO A 129 9.20 13.34 2.91
N THR A 130 9.40 12.15 2.35
CA THR A 130 8.66 11.71 1.15
C THR A 130 7.24 11.23 1.46
N SER A 131 6.92 11.05 2.74
CA SER A 131 5.57 10.74 3.24
C SER A 131 5.06 11.89 4.11
N TYR A 132 3.94 12.48 3.71
CA TYR A 132 3.42 13.70 4.34
C TYR A 132 2.92 13.44 5.77
N ALA A 133 3.21 14.39 6.66
CA ALA A 133 2.60 14.39 7.99
C ALA A 133 1.08 14.61 7.89
N PHE A 134 0.32 14.00 8.79
CA PHE A 134 -1.13 14.05 8.78
C PHE A 134 -1.67 14.15 10.20
N ILE A 135 -2.93 14.55 10.35
CA ILE A 135 -3.60 14.61 11.65
C ILE A 135 -4.56 13.45 11.78
N LYS A 136 -4.41 12.70 12.85
CA LYS A 136 -5.34 11.66 13.26
C LYS A 136 -5.91 11.98 14.63
N GLY A 137 -7.21 12.21 14.70
CA GLY A 137 -7.87 12.66 15.92
C GLY A 137 -7.35 14.05 16.33
N LYS A 138 -6.62 14.12 17.45
CA LYS A 138 -5.98 15.36 17.94
C LYS A 138 -4.45 15.26 17.97
N THR A 139 -3.88 14.40 17.14
CA THR A 139 -2.45 14.11 17.13
C THR A 139 -1.88 14.35 15.73
N LEU A 140 -0.79 15.11 15.66
CA LEU A 140 0.06 15.23 14.46
C LEU A 140 0.91 13.95 14.32
N CYS A 141 0.66 13.17 13.29
CA CYS A 141 1.39 11.95 12.98
C CYS A 141 2.48 12.24 11.95
N ILE A 142 3.72 11.94 12.30
CA ILE A 142 4.92 12.18 11.47
C ILE A 142 5.43 10.81 10.99
N PRO A 143 5.31 10.47 9.69
CA PRO A 143 5.77 9.18 9.18
C PRO A 143 7.28 9.01 9.36
N THR A 144 7.71 8.01 10.12
CA THR A 144 9.13 7.86 10.49
C THR A 144 9.66 6.47 10.19
N ALA A 145 10.97 6.43 9.93
CA ALA A 145 11.77 5.22 9.98
C ALA A 145 12.21 4.97 11.43
N PHE A 146 12.30 3.70 11.83
CA PHE A 146 12.75 3.30 13.17
C PHE A 146 13.91 2.31 13.13
N CYS A 147 15.01 2.66 13.80
CA CYS A 147 16.23 1.86 13.87
C CYS A 147 16.74 1.65 15.29
N SER A 148 17.61 0.66 15.46
CA SER A 148 18.35 0.39 16.70
C SER A 148 19.46 1.38 16.97
N TYR A 149 19.98 1.32 18.20
CA TYR A 149 21.19 2.03 18.58
C TYR A 149 22.36 1.75 17.62
N GLU A 150 22.48 0.50 17.15
CA GLU A 150 23.51 0.06 16.21
C GLU A 150 23.13 0.29 14.72
N GLY A 151 21.97 0.86 14.44
CA GLY A 151 21.51 1.18 13.07
C GLY A 151 20.78 0.05 12.34
N HIS A 152 20.53 -1.10 12.98
CA HIS A 152 19.63 -2.12 12.43
C HIS A 152 18.20 -1.59 12.26
N ALA A 153 17.59 -1.83 11.10
CA ALA A 153 16.20 -1.48 10.84
C ALA A 153 15.26 -2.34 11.69
N LEU A 154 14.49 -1.70 12.56
CA LEU A 154 13.48 -2.35 13.40
C LEU A 154 12.05 -2.05 12.91
N ASP A 155 11.93 -1.65 11.66
CA ASP A 155 10.70 -1.27 11.00
C ASP A 155 10.57 -1.94 9.63
N LYS A 156 9.42 -1.70 8.99
CA LYS A 156 9.18 -2.08 7.60
C LYS A 156 9.50 -0.98 6.60
N LYS A 157 9.60 0.27 7.06
CA LYS A 157 9.82 1.44 6.19
C LYS A 157 11.25 1.52 5.69
N THR A 158 12.24 1.37 6.58
CA THR A 158 13.66 1.43 6.18
C THR A 158 14.03 0.39 5.11
N PRO A 159 13.66 -0.90 5.24
CA PRO A 159 13.96 -1.88 4.20
C PRO A 159 13.20 -1.61 2.89
N LEU A 160 11.97 -1.09 2.96
CA LEU A 160 11.20 -0.71 1.77
C LEU A 160 11.89 0.41 1.00
N LEU A 161 12.30 1.50 1.68
CA LEU A 161 13.03 2.61 1.06
C LEU A 161 14.34 2.13 0.43
N ARG A 162 15.09 1.25 1.11
CA ARG A 162 16.32 0.64 0.54
C ARG A 162 16.04 -0.17 -0.72
N SER A 163 14.97 -0.97 -0.73
CA SER A 163 14.59 -1.77 -1.91
C SER A 163 14.19 -0.89 -3.10
N MET A 164 13.47 0.22 -2.84
CA MET A 164 13.09 1.19 -3.86
C MET A 164 14.32 1.88 -4.45
N GLU A 165 15.29 2.24 -3.61
CA GLU A 165 16.54 2.86 -4.07
C GLU A 165 17.43 1.89 -4.87
N ALA A 166 17.46 0.60 -4.49
CA ALA A 166 18.13 -0.42 -5.28
C ALA A 166 17.50 -0.56 -6.67
N LEU A 167 16.16 -0.65 -6.74
CA LEU A 167 15.42 -0.72 -8.00
C LEU A 167 15.62 0.53 -8.86
N ASN A 168 15.54 1.71 -8.25
CA ASN A 168 15.78 3.00 -8.91
C ASN A 168 17.12 3.02 -9.65
N ARG A 169 18.19 2.64 -8.96
CA ARG A 169 19.56 2.63 -9.50
C ARG A 169 19.70 1.71 -10.72
N GLN A 170 19.19 0.48 -10.62
CA GLN A 170 19.33 -0.51 -11.69
C GLN A 170 18.41 -0.19 -12.88
N ALA A 171 17.17 0.25 -12.61
CA ALA A 171 16.27 0.68 -13.67
C ALA A 171 16.82 1.91 -14.42
N LEU A 172 17.40 2.89 -13.73
CA LEU A 172 18.05 4.03 -14.38
C LEU A 172 19.25 3.60 -15.23
N ARG A 173 20.08 2.67 -14.73
CA ARG A 173 21.22 2.11 -15.50
C ARG A 173 20.74 1.56 -16.84
N ILE A 174 19.68 0.75 -16.82
CA ILE A 174 19.08 0.18 -18.03
C ILE A 174 18.48 1.27 -18.92
N LEU A 175 17.76 2.26 -18.38
CA LEU A 175 17.22 3.37 -19.15
C LEU A 175 18.32 4.19 -19.86
N ARG A 176 19.51 4.33 -19.25
CA ARG A 176 20.65 4.98 -19.92
C ARG A 176 21.13 4.19 -21.13
N LEU A 177 21.06 2.86 -21.13
CA LEU A 177 21.41 2.02 -22.28
C LEU A 177 20.44 2.22 -23.45
N PHE A 178 19.16 2.48 -23.17
CA PHE A 178 18.16 2.85 -24.18
C PHE A 178 18.21 4.34 -24.58
N GLY A 179 19.21 5.10 -24.12
CA GLY A 179 19.42 6.50 -24.49
C GLY A 179 18.54 7.51 -23.75
N ASN A 180 17.76 7.10 -22.74
CA ASN A 180 17.01 8.04 -21.92
C ASN A 180 17.98 8.78 -20.98
N THR A 181 18.16 10.09 -21.18
CA THR A 181 18.98 10.96 -20.34
C THR A 181 18.16 11.93 -19.47
N SER A 182 16.83 11.97 -19.66
CA SER A 182 15.94 12.92 -19.00
C SER A 182 15.40 12.41 -17.67
N ALA A 183 15.14 11.10 -17.54
CA ALA A 183 14.63 10.52 -16.30
C ALA A 183 15.65 10.70 -15.16
N LYS A 184 15.21 11.24 -14.01
CA LYS A 184 16.08 11.44 -12.85
C LYS A 184 15.96 10.32 -11.83
N HIS A 185 14.77 9.75 -11.69
CA HIS A 185 14.51 8.64 -10.80
C HIS A 185 13.41 7.73 -11.35
N VAL A 186 13.44 6.49 -10.91
CA VAL A 186 12.46 5.45 -11.21
C VAL A 186 11.89 4.97 -9.88
N ARG A 187 10.56 4.90 -9.79
CA ARG A 187 9.84 4.53 -8.56
C ARG A 187 8.94 3.33 -8.82
N ALA A 188 8.90 2.43 -7.85
CA ALA A 188 7.86 1.42 -7.78
C ALA A 188 6.54 2.09 -7.39
N CYS A 189 5.46 1.71 -8.07
CA CYS A 189 4.10 2.15 -7.85
C CYS A 189 3.24 0.96 -7.43
N VAL A 190 2.36 1.16 -6.45
CA VAL A 190 1.54 0.08 -5.86
C VAL A 190 0.10 0.54 -5.68
N GLY A 191 -0.84 -0.31 -6.12
CA GLY A 191 -2.28 -0.18 -5.87
C GLY A 191 -2.80 -1.41 -5.12
N PRO A 192 -2.96 -1.34 -3.79
CA PRO A 192 -3.47 -2.45 -3.01
C PRO A 192 -5.01 -2.52 -3.06
N GLU A 193 -5.56 -3.70 -3.32
CA GLU A 193 -7.00 -4.00 -3.24
C GLU A 193 -7.28 -4.65 -1.88
N GLN A 194 -8.05 -4.02 -1.01
CA GLN A 194 -8.24 -4.48 0.38
C GLN A 194 -9.59 -5.17 0.55
N GLU A 195 -9.56 -6.49 0.70
CA GLU A 195 -10.76 -7.25 1.07
C GLU A 195 -10.91 -7.37 2.60
N TYR A 196 -12.16 -7.51 3.05
CA TYR A 196 -12.52 -7.61 4.46
C TYR A 196 -13.94 -8.16 4.67
N PHE A 197 -14.24 -8.62 5.88
CA PHE A 197 -15.62 -8.96 6.28
C PHE A 197 -16.18 -7.93 7.28
N LEU A 198 -17.49 -7.71 7.21
CA LEU A 198 -18.23 -6.95 8.23
C LEU A 198 -19.21 -7.85 8.97
N VAL A 199 -19.09 -7.92 10.29
CA VAL A 199 -20.06 -8.59 11.16
C VAL A 199 -20.69 -7.60 12.12
N THR A 200 -21.89 -7.89 12.60
CA THR A 200 -22.49 -7.06 13.65
C THR A 200 -21.70 -7.24 14.94
N LYS A 201 -21.50 -6.13 15.67
CA LYS A 201 -20.81 -6.15 16.96
C LYS A 201 -21.46 -7.11 17.96
N GLU A 202 -22.79 -7.17 17.97
CA GLU A 202 -23.55 -8.08 18.83
C GLU A 202 -23.21 -9.56 18.57
N MET A 203 -23.10 -9.98 17.30
CA MET A 203 -22.72 -11.36 16.95
C MET A 203 -21.26 -11.64 17.24
N TYR A 204 -20.39 -10.66 16.98
CA TYR A 204 -18.96 -10.74 17.30
C TYR A 204 -18.72 -10.92 18.81
N ASP A 205 -19.42 -10.16 19.64
CA ASP A 205 -19.29 -10.21 21.10
C ASP A 205 -19.70 -11.56 21.68
N LYS A 206 -20.64 -12.25 21.02
CA LYS A 206 -21.10 -13.62 21.34
C LYS A 206 -20.11 -14.72 20.93
N ARG A 207 -19.05 -14.40 20.18
CA ARG A 207 -18.09 -15.37 19.62
C ARG A 207 -16.67 -15.14 20.15
N PRO A 208 -16.32 -15.69 21.34
CA PRO A 208 -14.98 -15.58 21.90
C PRO A 208 -13.88 -16.06 20.98
N ASP A 209 -14.12 -17.11 20.21
CA ASP A 209 -13.16 -17.63 19.22
C ASP A 209 -12.84 -16.59 18.14
N LEU A 210 -13.86 -15.94 17.58
CA LEU A 210 -13.70 -14.87 16.61
C LEU A 210 -12.98 -13.66 17.20
N ARG A 211 -13.24 -13.33 18.47
CA ARG A 211 -12.61 -12.21 19.18
C ARG A 211 -11.12 -12.41 19.45
N PHE A 212 -10.74 -13.61 19.87
CA PHE A 212 -9.36 -13.89 20.27
C PHE A 212 -8.48 -14.32 19.11
N THR A 213 -9.06 -14.95 18.08
CA THR A 213 -8.28 -15.51 16.97
C THR A 213 -8.50 -14.80 15.64
N GLY A 214 -9.46 -13.87 15.57
CA GLY A 214 -9.84 -13.20 14.31
C GLY A 214 -10.61 -14.10 13.33
N ARG A 215 -10.83 -15.37 13.69
CA ARG A 215 -11.57 -16.34 12.90
C ARG A 215 -12.44 -17.24 13.77
N THR A 216 -13.38 -17.92 13.14
CA THR A 216 -14.13 -19.00 13.77
C THR A 216 -13.27 -20.25 13.86
N LEU A 217 -13.23 -20.87 15.05
CA LEU A 217 -12.54 -22.15 15.29
C LEU A 217 -13.46 -23.35 15.08
N PHE A 218 -14.75 -23.15 15.30
CA PHE A 218 -15.81 -24.13 15.09
C PHE A 218 -17.07 -23.43 14.61
N GLY A 219 -17.97 -24.20 14.01
CA GLY A 219 -19.26 -23.70 13.52
C GLY A 219 -19.80 -24.57 12.40
N THR A 220 -21.12 -24.67 12.33
CA THR A 220 -21.82 -25.30 11.22
C THR A 220 -22.16 -24.26 10.16
N ARG A 221 -22.31 -24.68 8.90
CA ARG A 221 -22.81 -23.79 7.86
C ARG A 221 -24.23 -23.32 8.24
N PRO A 222 -24.57 -22.05 7.99
CA PRO A 222 -25.92 -21.56 8.24
C PRO A 222 -26.93 -22.35 7.38
N PRO A 223 -28.17 -22.55 7.85
CA PRO A 223 -29.22 -23.19 7.05
C PRO A 223 -29.51 -22.45 5.75
N LYS A 224 -29.26 -21.13 5.76
CA LYS A 224 -29.36 -20.23 4.61
C LYS A 224 -27.93 -19.79 4.22
N GLY A 225 -27.48 -20.22 3.04
CA GLY A 225 -26.12 -20.01 2.54
C GLY A 225 -25.96 -18.72 1.72
N GLN A 226 -25.02 -18.73 0.77
CA GLN A 226 -24.96 -17.72 -0.27
C GLN A 226 -26.21 -17.85 -1.15
N GLU A 227 -27.07 -16.84 -1.11
CA GLU A 227 -28.24 -16.76 -1.98
C GLU A 227 -27.86 -16.16 -3.34
N MET A 228 -28.71 -16.36 -4.35
CA MET A 228 -28.54 -15.73 -5.67
C MET A 228 -28.46 -14.19 -5.58
N ASP A 229 -29.07 -13.58 -4.56
CA ASP A 229 -29.06 -12.13 -4.32
C ASP A 229 -27.77 -11.65 -3.62
N ASP A 230 -27.02 -12.55 -2.95
CA ASP A 230 -25.73 -12.26 -2.30
C ASP A 230 -24.57 -12.48 -3.31
N HIS A 231 -24.75 -11.98 -4.53
CA HIS A 231 -23.79 -12.14 -5.62
C HIS A 231 -22.76 -11.01 -5.66
N TYR A 232 -21.62 -11.28 -6.29
CA TYR A 232 -20.57 -10.31 -6.58
C TYR A 232 -21.16 -9.08 -7.29
N PHE A 233 -20.86 -7.87 -6.80
CA PHE A 233 -21.49 -6.61 -7.22
C PHE A 233 -23.01 -6.46 -6.96
N GLY A 234 -23.60 -7.29 -6.09
CA GLY A 234 -24.98 -7.11 -5.64
C GLY A 234 -25.19 -5.81 -4.85
N ALA A 235 -26.45 -5.46 -4.57
CA ALA A 235 -26.79 -4.23 -3.86
C ALA A 235 -26.18 -4.20 -2.44
N ILE A 236 -25.52 -3.09 -2.09
CA ILE A 236 -24.92 -2.91 -0.77
C ILE A 236 -26.02 -2.59 0.25
N LYS A 237 -26.06 -3.36 1.34
CA LYS A 237 -27.07 -3.18 2.40
C LYS A 237 -26.94 -1.77 3.01
N PRO A 238 -28.05 -1.05 3.33
CA PRO A 238 -27.98 0.34 3.77
C PRO A 238 -27.03 0.62 4.94
N ARG A 239 -26.94 -0.32 5.89
CA ARG A 239 -26.02 -0.22 7.03
C ARG A 239 -24.54 -0.31 6.62
N VAL A 240 -24.23 -1.14 5.62
CA VAL A 240 -22.86 -1.26 5.08
C VAL A 240 -22.54 -0.02 4.23
N ALA A 241 -23.50 0.46 3.44
CA ALA A 241 -23.34 1.69 2.67
C ALA A 241 -23.03 2.91 3.56
N ALA A 242 -23.72 3.06 4.69
CA ALA A 242 -23.43 4.13 5.66
C ALA A 242 -22.02 4.02 6.27
N PHE A 243 -21.53 2.80 6.51
CA PHE A 243 -20.15 2.57 6.94
C PHE A 243 -19.14 2.95 5.85
N MET A 244 -19.39 2.53 4.61
CA MET A 244 -18.54 2.83 3.44
C MET A 244 -18.48 4.33 3.14
N GLU A 245 -19.61 5.03 3.26
CA GLU A 245 -19.68 6.49 3.11
C GLU A 245 -18.78 7.21 4.12
N GLU A 246 -18.90 6.91 5.42
CA GLU A 246 -18.03 7.51 6.44
C GLU A 246 -16.56 7.08 6.26
N LEU A 247 -16.31 5.83 5.87
CA LEU A 247 -14.95 5.35 5.58
C LEU A 247 -14.31 6.19 4.46
N ASN A 248 -15.01 6.39 3.35
CA ASN A 248 -14.53 7.21 2.24
C ASN A 248 -14.26 8.66 2.67
N GLU A 249 -15.16 9.27 3.45
CA GLU A 249 -14.92 10.61 3.97
C GLU A 249 -13.65 10.71 4.83
N GLU A 250 -13.45 9.76 5.74
CA GLU A 250 -12.27 9.75 6.63
C GLU A 250 -10.97 9.51 5.85
N LEU A 251 -10.98 8.60 4.85
CA LEU A 251 -9.84 8.35 3.97
C LEU A 251 -9.49 9.56 3.10
N TRP A 252 -10.50 10.22 2.52
CA TRP A 252 -10.30 11.42 1.72
C TRP A 252 -9.76 12.59 2.55
N LYS A 253 -10.16 12.75 3.82
CA LYS A 253 -9.61 13.78 4.71
C LYS A 253 -8.10 13.63 4.92
N VAL A 254 -7.60 12.40 4.96
CA VAL A 254 -6.16 12.08 5.08
C VAL A 254 -5.47 11.86 3.72
N GLY A 255 -6.10 12.26 2.62
CA GLY A 255 -5.47 12.28 1.29
C GLY A 255 -5.41 10.92 0.56
N ILE A 256 -6.07 9.89 1.08
CA ILE A 256 -6.13 8.56 0.46
C ILE A 256 -7.22 8.58 -0.62
N LEU A 257 -6.85 8.33 -1.87
CA LEU A 257 -7.77 8.31 -3.02
C LEU A 257 -8.56 7.00 -3.10
N ALA A 258 -9.40 6.71 -2.08
CA ALA A 258 -10.37 5.63 -2.13
C ALA A 258 -11.30 5.82 -3.34
N LYS A 259 -11.33 4.83 -4.25
CA LYS A 259 -11.93 4.97 -5.57
C LYS A 259 -13.03 3.96 -5.86
N THR A 260 -12.80 2.71 -5.49
CA THR A 260 -13.70 1.60 -5.78
C THR A 260 -14.05 0.89 -4.49
N GLU A 261 -15.33 0.53 -4.35
CA GLU A 261 -15.83 -0.32 -3.28
C GLU A 261 -16.98 -1.19 -3.80
N HIS A 262 -17.08 -2.42 -3.32
CA HIS A 262 -18.17 -3.33 -3.68
C HIS A 262 -18.30 -4.51 -2.71
N ASN A 263 -19.38 -5.27 -2.88
CA ASN A 263 -19.51 -6.61 -2.31
C ASN A 263 -18.59 -7.59 -3.04
N GLU A 264 -17.94 -8.46 -2.26
CA GLU A 264 -17.17 -9.60 -2.75
C GLU A 264 -18.04 -10.86 -2.85
N VAL A 265 -17.44 -11.99 -3.24
CA VAL A 265 -18.14 -13.26 -3.50
C VAL A 265 -18.77 -13.84 -2.24
N ALA A 266 -18.12 -13.76 -1.06
CA ALA A 266 -18.72 -14.33 0.15
C ALA A 266 -19.73 -13.36 0.82
N PRO A 267 -20.74 -13.90 1.53
CA PRO A 267 -21.67 -13.07 2.29
C PRO A 267 -20.95 -12.17 3.30
N ALA A 268 -21.29 -10.88 3.27
CA ALA A 268 -20.69 -9.84 4.12
C ALA A 268 -19.17 -9.64 3.92
N GLN A 269 -18.63 -10.11 2.80
CA GLN A 269 -17.31 -9.76 2.30
C GLN A 269 -17.42 -8.53 1.39
N HIS A 270 -16.45 -7.64 1.51
CA HIS A 270 -16.38 -6.39 0.75
C HIS A 270 -14.94 -6.10 0.34
N GLU A 271 -14.78 -5.22 -0.64
CA GLU A 271 -13.49 -4.72 -1.10
C GLU A 271 -13.47 -3.19 -1.12
N ILE A 272 -12.31 -2.61 -0.85
CA ILE A 272 -11.99 -1.21 -1.12
C ILE A 272 -10.63 -1.11 -1.82
N ALA A 273 -10.57 -0.35 -2.92
CA ALA A 273 -9.33 -0.12 -3.67
C ALA A 273 -9.06 1.38 -3.87
N PRO A 274 -7.96 1.90 -3.30
CA PRO A 274 -7.45 3.24 -3.62
C PRO A 274 -6.75 3.29 -4.98
N ILE A 275 -6.63 4.49 -5.55
CA ILE A 275 -5.75 4.71 -6.71
C ILE A 275 -4.30 4.45 -6.28
N TYR A 276 -3.54 3.79 -7.16
CA TYR A 276 -2.12 3.51 -6.93
C TYR A 276 -1.31 4.79 -6.68
N THR A 277 -0.21 4.65 -5.96
CA THR A 277 0.77 5.72 -5.74
C THR A 277 2.16 5.09 -5.55
N THR A 278 3.19 5.85 -5.21
CA THR A 278 4.53 5.30 -4.94
C THR A 278 4.45 4.24 -3.84
N ALA A 279 5.26 3.18 -3.94
CA ALA A 279 5.20 2.05 -3.02
C ALA A 279 5.30 2.46 -1.54
N ASN A 280 6.11 3.48 -1.25
CA ASN A 280 6.25 4.04 0.10
C ASN A 280 4.94 4.65 0.62
N ILE A 281 4.33 5.55 -0.15
CA ILE A 281 3.07 6.22 0.23
C ILE A 281 1.92 5.21 0.25
N ALA A 282 1.86 4.29 -0.71
CA ALA A 282 0.84 3.24 -0.78
C ALA A 282 0.88 2.34 0.46
N THR A 283 2.08 2.08 0.99
CA THR A 283 2.26 1.27 2.21
C THR A 283 1.71 1.99 3.43
N ASP A 284 1.99 3.29 3.58
CA ASP A 284 1.47 4.09 4.68
C ASP A 284 -0.05 4.25 4.59
N HIS A 285 -0.55 4.55 3.39
CA HIS A 285 -1.98 4.66 3.10
C HIS A 285 -2.71 3.34 3.39
N ASN A 286 -2.16 2.19 3.03
CA ASN A 286 -2.80 0.90 3.32
C ASN A 286 -2.93 0.65 4.82
N GLN A 287 -1.92 0.97 5.63
CA GLN A 287 -2.01 0.85 7.09
C GLN A 287 -3.08 1.77 7.68
N LEU A 288 -3.12 3.03 7.23
CA LEU A 288 -4.17 3.96 7.63
C LEU A 288 -5.55 3.48 7.22
N THR A 289 -5.70 2.94 6.02
CA THR A 289 -6.95 2.35 5.54
C THR A 289 -7.42 1.24 6.46
N MET A 290 -6.57 0.27 6.77
CA MET A 290 -6.92 -0.84 7.67
C MET A 290 -7.34 -0.34 9.07
N GLU A 291 -6.63 0.63 9.63
CA GLU A 291 -6.95 1.20 10.95
C GLU A 291 -8.30 1.95 10.93
N ILE A 292 -8.50 2.82 9.93
CA ILE A 292 -9.73 3.62 9.80
C ILE A 292 -10.93 2.70 9.55
N MET A 293 -10.79 1.65 8.75
CA MET A 293 -11.84 0.64 8.55
C MET A 293 -12.31 0.02 9.87
N GLN A 294 -11.39 -0.40 10.73
CA GLN A 294 -11.73 -0.98 12.03
C GLN A 294 -12.42 0.05 12.94
N LYS A 295 -11.91 1.29 12.97
CA LYS A 295 -12.47 2.37 13.78
C LYS A 295 -13.87 2.78 13.33
N VAL A 296 -14.08 2.99 12.04
CA VAL A 296 -15.38 3.39 11.47
C VAL A 296 -16.39 2.25 11.62
N ALA A 297 -15.99 0.98 11.41
CA ALA A 297 -16.89 -0.15 11.59
C ALA A 297 -17.50 -0.17 13.00
N LEU A 298 -16.69 0.07 14.04
CA LEU A 298 -17.15 0.12 15.42
C LEU A 298 -18.17 1.23 15.68
N LYS A 299 -18.03 2.41 15.04
CA LYS A 299 -19.01 3.51 15.14
C LYS A 299 -20.37 3.12 14.57
N HIS A 300 -20.38 2.30 13.52
CA HIS A 300 -21.60 1.76 12.89
C HIS A 300 -22.14 0.49 13.57
N GLY A 301 -21.59 0.12 14.73
CA GLY A 301 -21.96 -1.10 15.46
C GLY A 301 -21.60 -2.39 14.70
N LEU A 302 -20.61 -2.31 13.83
CA LEU A 302 -20.02 -3.40 13.07
C LEU A 302 -18.60 -3.70 13.58
N VAL A 303 -18.06 -4.82 13.17
CA VAL A 303 -16.64 -5.18 13.37
C VAL A 303 -16.07 -5.57 12.02
N CYS A 304 -14.99 -4.89 11.64
CA CYS A 304 -14.22 -5.18 10.43
C CYS A 304 -13.20 -6.29 10.73
N LEU A 305 -13.33 -7.42 10.04
CA LEU A 305 -12.43 -8.56 10.14
C LEU A 305 -11.49 -8.55 8.94
N LEU A 306 -10.19 -8.41 9.22
CA LEU A 306 -9.12 -8.40 8.22
C LEU A 306 -8.38 -9.74 8.12
N HIS A 307 -8.78 -10.75 8.90
CA HIS A 307 -8.18 -12.08 8.85
C HIS A 307 -8.46 -12.73 7.48
N GLU A 308 -7.49 -13.45 6.90
CA GLU A 308 -7.55 -13.98 5.54
C GLU A 308 -8.63 -15.06 5.34
N LYS A 309 -8.93 -15.80 6.42
CA LYS A 309 -9.98 -16.83 6.43
C LYS A 309 -10.84 -16.79 7.71
N PRO A 310 -11.73 -15.79 7.90
CA PRO A 310 -12.51 -15.66 9.13
C PRO A 310 -13.52 -16.79 9.31
N PHE A 311 -14.08 -17.29 8.20
CA PHE A 311 -15.10 -18.33 8.19
C PHE A 311 -14.67 -19.51 7.29
N ALA A 312 -14.85 -20.73 7.79
CA ALA A 312 -14.55 -21.94 7.02
C ALA A 312 -15.62 -22.19 5.95
N GLY A 313 -15.19 -22.65 4.76
CA GLY A 313 -16.10 -23.08 3.69
C GLY A 313 -16.69 -21.96 2.82
N VAL A 314 -16.25 -20.71 2.97
CA VAL A 314 -16.56 -19.56 2.10
C VAL A 314 -15.26 -18.92 1.59
N ASN A 315 -15.32 -17.98 0.64
CA ASN A 315 -14.14 -17.27 0.13
C ASN A 315 -13.35 -16.61 1.27
N GLY A 316 -12.02 -16.53 1.09
CA GLY A 316 -11.15 -15.81 2.03
C GLY A 316 -10.92 -14.38 1.56
N SER A 317 -10.35 -13.55 2.44
CA SER A 317 -10.00 -12.16 2.14
C SER A 317 -8.55 -12.04 1.69
N GLY A 318 -8.35 -11.56 0.46
CA GLY A 318 -7.04 -11.23 -0.11
C GLY A 318 -6.63 -9.77 0.07
N LYS A 319 -5.39 -9.48 -0.30
CA LYS A 319 -4.96 -8.12 -0.62
C LYS A 319 -4.14 -8.11 -1.90
N HIS A 320 -4.75 -7.94 -3.07
CA HIS A 320 -3.98 -7.93 -4.30
C HIS A 320 -3.05 -6.72 -4.34
N ASN A 321 -1.78 -6.96 -4.71
CA ASN A 321 -0.75 -5.94 -4.78
C ASN A 321 -0.42 -5.66 -6.25
N ASN A 322 -1.09 -4.66 -6.83
CA ASN A 322 -0.82 -4.22 -8.19
C ASN A 322 0.47 -3.40 -8.24
N TRP A 323 1.55 -3.99 -8.72
CA TRP A 323 2.90 -3.43 -8.75
C TRP A 323 3.31 -3.04 -10.17
N SER A 324 3.84 -1.83 -10.31
CA SER A 324 4.45 -1.33 -11.55
C SER A 324 5.69 -0.48 -11.27
N ILE A 325 6.43 -0.13 -12.32
CA ILE A 325 7.63 0.71 -12.24
C ILE A 325 7.47 1.88 -13.20
N ALA A 326 7.66 3.11 -12.73
CA ALA A 326 7.52 4.31 -13.54
C ALA A 326 8.66 5.32 -13.32
N THR A 327 9.01 6.07 -14.36
CA THR A 327 9.93 7.21 -14.27
C THR A 327 9.28 8.42 -13.60
N ASP A 328 10.09 9.37 -13.17
CA ASP A 328 9.66 10.69 -12.68
C ASP A 328 8.85 11.51 -13.69
N SER A 329 9.06 11.27 -14.99
CA SER A 329 8.26 11.84 -16.08
C SER A 329 6.91 11.14 -16.30
N GLY A 330 6.60 10.08 -15.55
CA GLY A 330 5.34 9.32 -15.64
C GLY A 330 5.34 8.20 -16.68
N GLN A 331 6.47 7.87 -17.30
CA GLN A 331 6.57 6.73 -18.22
C GLN A 331 6.51 5.42 -17.43
N ASN A 332 5.48 4.62 -17.64
CA ASN A 332 5.40 3.27 -17.09
C ASN A 332 6.27 2.30 -17.91
N LEU A 333 7.25 1.69 -17.25
CA LEU A 333 8.24 0.79 -17.86
C LEU A 333 7.68 -0.62 -18.14
N LEU A 334 6.53 -0.94 -17.55
CA LEU A 334 5.78 -2.18 -17.78
C LEU A 334 4.57 -1.96 -18.70
N SER A 335 4.49 -0.82 -19.39
CA SER A 335 3.48 -0.58 -20.40
C SER A 335 3.97 -1.09 -21.77
N PRO A 336 3.27 -2.06 -22.41
CA PRO A 336 3.72 -2.65 -23.66
C PRO A 336 3.64 -1.69 -24.85
N GLY A 337 2.67 -0.79 -24.84
CA GLY A 337 2.34 0.06 -25.99
C GLY A 337 1.51 -0.69 -27.05
N ASP A 338 1.33 -0.08 -28.22
CA ASP A 338 0.52 -0.64 -29.30
C ASP A 338 1.22 -1.79 -30.07
N THR A 339 2.55 -1.79 -30.10
CA THR A 339 3.40 -2.82 -30.72
C THR A 339 4.38 -3.41 -29.71
N PRO A 340 3.92 -4.29 -28.80
CA PRO A 340 4.75 -4.81 -27.71
C PRO A 340 6.04 -5.51 -28.18
N TYR A 341 5.98 -6.19 -29.33
CA TYR A 341 7.11 -6.93 -29.91
C TYR A 341 8.24 -6.02 -30.43
N GLU A 342 7.96 -4.74 -30.72
CA GLU A 342 8.97 -3.75 -31.15
C GLU A 342 9.55 -2.98 -29.95
N ASN A 343 8.87 -3.01 -28.81
CA ASN A 343 9.23 -2.25 -27.63
C ASN A 343 10.31 -3.00 -26.80
N ALA A 344 11.55 -2.94 -27.29
CA ALA A 344 12.70 -3.60 -26.66
C ALA A 344 12.92 -3.18 -25.20
N GLN A 345 12.61 -1.93 -24.83
CA GLN A 345 12.69 -1.46 -23.45
C GLN A 345 11.69 -2.21 -22.57
N PHE A 346 10.41 -2.24 -22.96
CA PHE A 346 9.38 -2.99 -22.24
C PHE A 346 9.74 -4.47 -22.14
N LEU A 347 10.15 -5.11 -23.24
CA LEU A 347 10.50 -6.53 -23.26
C LEU A 347 11.66 -6.85 -22.30
N LEU A 348 12.67 -5.97 -22.21
CA LEU A 348 13.76 -6.16 -21.25
C LEU A 348 13.26 -6.08 -19.80
N PHE A 349 12.46 -5.07 -19.45
CA PHE A 349 11.87 -4.97 -18.11
C PHE A 349 10.93 -6.15 -17.81
N LEU A 350 10.14 -6.59 -18.79
CA LEU A 350 9.26 -7.76 -18.69
C LEU A 350 10.08 -9.03 -18.38
N CYS A 351 11.11 -9.31 -19.16
CA CYS A 351 12.00 -10.45 -18.96
C CYS A 351 12.73 -10.38 -17.61
N ALA A 352 13.17 -9.20 -17.18
CA ALA A 352 13.79 -9.02 -15.87
C ALA A 352 12.82 -9.33 -14.72
N VAL A 353 11.54 -8.95 -14.84
CA VAL A 353 10.51 -9.32 -13.84
C VAL A 353 10.21 -10.81 -13.87
N ILE A 354 10.15 -11.43 -15.06
CA ILE A 354 9.96 -12.88 -15.18
C ILE A 354 11.10 -13.63 -14.50
N LYS A 355 12.34 -13.25 -14.79
CA LYS A 355 13.54 -13.79 -14.16
C LYS A 355 13.54 -13.59 -12.64
N ALA A 356 13.16 -12.40 -12.18
CA ALA A 356 13.09 -12.09 -10.75
C ALA A 356 12.09 -13.01 -10.01
N VAL A 357 10.94 -13.29 -10.62
CA VAL A 357 9.94 -14.18 -10.01
C VAL A 357 10.39 -15.64 -10.05
N ASP A 358 11.06 -16.07 -11.13
CA ASP A 358 11.60 -17.43 -11.29
C ASP A 358 12.73 -17.71 -10.29
N ASP A 359 13.76 -16.85 -10.25
CA ASP A 359 14.93 -17.02 -9.38
C ASP A 359 14.60 -16.86 -7.88
N TYR A 360 13.62 -16.02 -7.54
CA TYR A 360 13.29 -15.64 -6.17
C TYR A 360 11.88 -16.06 -5.72
N GLN A 361 11.31 -17.10 -6.33
CA GLN A 361 9.97 -17.62 -5.98
C GLN A 361 9.79 -17.91 -4.48
N ASP A 362 10.80 -18.49 -3.83
CA ASP A 362 10.76 -18.85 -2.41
C ASP A 362 10.68 -17.61 -1.53
N LEU A 363 11.43 -16.56 -1.89
CA LEU A 363 11.43 -15.29 -1.19
C LEU A 363 10.08 -14.58 -1.30
N LEU A 364 9.47 -14.61 -2.49
CA LEU A 364 8.12 -14.09 -2.71
C LEU A 364 7.08 -14.86 -1.90
N ARG A 365 7.19 -16.20 -1.85
CA ARG A 365 6.31 -17.04 -1.03
C ARG A 365 6.45 -16.75 0.47
N ILE A 366 7.68 -16.55 0.96
CA ILE A 366 7.96 -16.22 2.36
C ILE A 366 7.38 -14.84 2.70
N SER A 367 7.39 -13.87 1.78
CA SER A 367 6.90 -12.51 2.02
C SER A 367 5.42 -12.42 2.41
N VAL A 368 4.64 -13.45 2.09
CA VAL A 368 3.19 -13.56 2.34
C VAL A 368 2.83 -14.72 3.28
N ALA A 369 3.82 -15.41 3.84
CA ALA A 369 3.61 -16.57 4.69
C ALA A 369 3.14 -16.17 6.09
N THR A 370 1.87 -16.42 6.40
CA THR A 370 1.31 -16.30 7.75
C THR A 370 0.36 -17.46 8.02
N ALA A 371 0.18 -17.83 9.29
CA ALA A 371 -0.76 -18.88 9.67
C ALA A 371 -2.19 -18.59 9.16
N GLY A 372 -2.63 -17.33 9.16
CA GLY A 372 -3.92 -16.92 8.63
C GLY A 372 -4.01 -17.11 7.10
N ASN A 373 -3.00 -16.68 6.36
CA ASN A 373 -2.98 -16.74 4.91
C ASN A 373 -2.84 -18.17 4.36
N ASP A 374 -2.20 -19.08 5.11
CA ASP A 374 -2.12 -20.50 4.75
C ASP A 374 -3.49 -21.21 4.80
N HIS A 375 -4.48 -20.67 5.54
CA HIS A 375 -5.86 -21.13 5.45
C HIS A 375 -6.62 -20.60 4.22
N ARG A 376 -6.07 -19.60 3.54
CA ARG A 376 -6.67 -18.96 2.35
C ARG A 376 -6.08 -19.53 1.06
N LEU A 377 -4.75 -19.59 0.94
CA LEU A 377 -4.06 -20.01 -0.29
C LEU A 377 -4.44 -21.44 -0.71
N GLY A 378 -4.64 -21.65 -2.01
CA GLY A 378 -5.02 -22.94 -2.59
C GLY A 378 -6.49 -23.34 -2.38
N ALA A 379 -7.34 -22.41 -1.95
CA ALA A 379 -8.79 -22.61 -1.79
C ALA A 379 -9.57 -21.53 -2.55
N ASN A 380 -10.91 -21.66 -2.64
CA ASN A 380 -11.90 -20.67 -3.12
C ASN A 380 -11.32 -19.38 -3.75
N GLU A 381 -10.95 -19.43 -5.04
CA GLU A 381 -10.41 -18.32 -5.86
C GLU A 381 -9.03 -17.77 -5.47
N ALA A 382 -8.51 -18.11 -4.29
CA ALA A 382 -7.16 -17.76 -3.89
C ALA A 382 -6.11 -18.57 -4.68
N PRO A 383 -4.98 -17.95 -5.06
CA PRO A 383 -3.94 -18.65 -5.79
C PRO A 383 -3.34 -19.80 -4.96
N PRO A 384 -2.78 -20.83 -5.62
CA PRO A 384 -2.04 -21.89 -4.93
C PRO A 384 -0.79 -21.31 -4.23
N ALA A 385 -0.21 -22.08 -3.31
CA ALA A 385 1.04 -21.72 -2.64
C ALA A 385 2.29 -21.81 -3.55
N VAL A 386 2.12 -22.26 -4.79
CA VAL A 386 3.17 -22.32 -5.82
C VAL A 386 3.15 -21.00 -6.58
N VAL A 387 4.30 -20.32 -6.66
CA VAL A 387 4.43 -19.07 -7.42
C VAL A 387 4.51 -19.39 -8.90
N SER A 388 3.70 -18.72 -9.71
CA SER A 388 3.74 -18.81 -11.17
C SER A 388 3.29 -17.50 -11.79
N ILE A 389 3.74 -17.27 -13.03
CA ILE A 389 3.44 -16.04 -13.77
C ILE A 389 2.39 -16.33 -14.84
N PHE A 390 1.47 -15.38 -15.02
CA PHE A 390 0.57 -15.35 -16.16
C PHE A 390 0.82 -14.09 -16.98
N LEU A 391 1.20 -14.23 -18.26
CA LEU A 391 1.45 -13.10 -19.18
C LEU A 391 0.31 -12.85 -20.16
N GLY A 392 -0.47 -13.89 -20.44
CA GLY A 392 -1.42 -13.92 -21.55
C GLY A 392 -0.81 -14.38 -22.86
N ASP A 393 -1.67 -14.72 -23.82
CA ASP A 393 -1.36 -15.43 -25.06
C ASP A 393 -0.45 -14.60 -25.96
N GLU A 394 -0.72 -13.30 -26.10
CA GLU A 394 0.06 -12.41 -26.97
C GLU A 394 1.49 -12.23 -26.46
N LEU A 395 1.67 -11.88 -25.18
CA LEU A 395 3.01 -11.72 -24.62
C LEU A 395 3.78 -13.03 -24.56
N THR A 396 3.10 -14.14 -24.28
CA THR A 396 3.73 -15.48 -24.31
C THR A 396 4.22 -15.80 -25.72
N ALA A 397 3.38 -15.62 -26.75
CA ALA A 397 3.76 -15.86 -28.14
C ALA A 397 4.91 -14.95 -28.62
N ILE A 398 5.00 -13.71 -28.13
CA ILE A 398 6.14 -12.82 -28.41
C ILE A 398 7.43 -13.37 -27.80
N LEU A 399 7.38 -13.84 -26.54
CA LEU A 399 8.56 -14.42 -25.88
C LEU A 399 8.98 -15.74 -26.52
N ASP A 400 8.03 -16.61 -26.88
CA ASP A 400 8.29 -17.86 -27.61
C ASP A 400 8.94 -17.59 -28.98
N ALA A 401 8.49 -16.53 -29.68
CA ALA A 401 9.08 -16.11 -30.95
C ALA A 401 10.53 -15.64 -30.78
N ILE A 402 10.82 -14.89 -29.71
CA ILE A 402 12.19 -14.46 -29.36
C ILE A 402 13.07 -15.66 -29.02
N GLU A 403 12.58 -16.59 -28.19
CA GLU A 403 13.33 -17.80 -27.80
C GLU A 403 13.63 -18.71 -28.99
N SER A 404 12.64 -18.93 -29.86
CA SER A 404 12.78 -19.78 -31.05
C SER A 404 13.50 -19.10 -32.22
N GLY A 405 13.74 -17.78 -32.14
CA GLY A 405 14.30 -16.99 -33.24
C GLY A 405 13.38 -16.90 -34.46
N THR A 406 12.08 -17.07 -34.28
CA THR A 406 11.08 -17.01 -35.35
C THR A 406 10.38 -15.64 -35.38
N PRO A 407 9.90 -15.17 -36.55
CA PRO A 407 9.13 -13.92 -36.61
C PRO A 407 7.77 -14.07 -35.90
N TYR A 408 7.44 -13.11 -35.02
CA TYR A 408 6.10 -13.00 -34.46
C TYR A 408 5.12 -12.44 -35.51
N ASN A 409 4.10 -13.21 -35.88
CA ASN A 409 3.17 -12.86 -36.95
C ASN A 409 1.95 -12.04 -36.49
N GLY A 410 1.94 -11.54 -35.26
CA GLY A 410 0.85 -10.73 -34.71
C GLY A 410 -0.40 -11.53 -34.36
N THR A 411 -1.16 -11.03 -33.38
CA THR A 411 -2.48 -11.58 -33.04
C THR A 411 -3.55 -10.71 -33.72
N SER A 412 -4.46 -11.32 -34.50
CA SER A 412 -5.54 -10.58 -35.18
C SER A 412 -6.53 -10.01 -34.16
N LYS A 413 -6.81 -8.70 -34.20
CA LYS A 413 -7.87 -8.09 -33.38
C LYS A 413 -9.23 -8.56 -33.88
N ILE A 414 -9.93 -9.37 -33.07
CA ILE A 414 -11.25 -9.92 -33.42
C ILE A 414 -12.32 -8.97 -32.91
N GLU A 415 -13.22 -8.51 -33.78
CA GLU A 415 -14.38 -7.71 -33.35
C GLU A 415 -15.37 -8.59 -32.56
N MET A 416 -15.77 -8.14 -31.38
CA MET A 416 -16.67 -8.89 -30.50
C MET A 416 -18.09 -8.88 -31.07
N LYS A 417 -18.61 -10.06 -31.42
CA LYS A 417 -19.99 -10.21 -31.91
C LYS A 417 -20.94 -10.40 -30.73
N LEU A 418 -21.54 -9.30 -30.26
CA LEU A 418 -22.47 -9.30 -29.12
C LEU A 418 -23.89 -9.79 -29.47
N GLY A 419 -24.21 -9.96 -30.77
CA GLY A 419 -25.53 -10.38 -31.23
C GLY A 419 -26.63 -9.33 -31.07
N VAL A 420 -26.26 -8.09 -30.74
CA VAL A 420 -27.18 -6.95 -30.52
C VAL A 420 -26.58 -5.70 -31.14
N ASP A 421 -27.27 -5.09 -32.10
CA ASP A 421 -26.70 -4.07 -33.01
C ASP A 421 -26.55 -2.66 -32.40
N PHE A 422 -27.29 -2.33 -31.33
CA PHE A 422 -27.21 -1.01 -30.71
C PHE A 422 -26.07 -0.88 -29.67
N LEU A 423 -25.45 -2.00 -29.29
CA LEU A 423 -24.32 -1.98 -28.37
C LEU A 423 -23.05 -1.52 -29.10
N PRO A 424 -22.16 -0.76 -28.42
CA PRO A 424 -20.89 -0.37 -29.01
C PRO A 424 -20.12 -1.59 -29.51
N LYS A 425 -19.67 -1.53 -30.77
CA LYS A 425 -18.76 -2.51 -31.31
C LYS A 425 -17.38 -2.27 -30.69
N PHE A 426 -16.78 -3.30 -30.14
CA PHE A 426 -15.44 -3.26 -29.57
C PHE A 426 -14.66 -4.51 -29.96
N HIS A 427 -13.33 -4.40 -29.95
CA HIS A 427 -12.46 -5.54 -30.22
C HIS A 427 -12.27 -6.36 -28.95
N ARG A 428 -12.25 -7.68 -29.10
CA ARG A 428 -11.88 -8.60 -28.04
C ARG A 428 -10.43 -8.36 -27.66
N ASP A 429 -10.16 -8.32 -26.35
CA ASP A 429 -8.79 -8.32 -25.84
C ASP A 429 -8.04 -9.56 -26.34
N THR A 430 -6.74 -9.43 -26.53
CA THR A 430 -5.88 -10.48 -27.11
C THR A 430 -5.72 -11.68 -26.18
N THR A 431 -6.08 -11.56 -24.90
CA THR A 431 -6.07 -12.66 -23.93
C THR A 431 -7.19 -12.48 -22.91
N ASP A 432 -7.76 -13.59 -22.46
CA ASP A 432 -8.57 -13.65 -21.24
C ASP A 432 -7.71 -13.50 -19.97
N ARG A 433 -8.31 -13.09 -18.85
CA ARG A 433 -7.58 -12.90 -17.58
C ARG A 433 -7.58 -14.18 -16.77
N ASN A 434 -6.41 -14.65 -16.33
CA ASN A 434 -6.33 -15.73 -15.36
C ASN A 434 -6.47 -15.17 -13.94
N ARG A 435 -7.57 -15.47 -13.24
CA ARG A 435 -7.84 -15.02 -11.86
C ARG A 435 -7.09 -15.83 -10.78
N THR A 436 -6.66 -17.05 -11.10
CA THR A 436 -6.02 -17.98 -10.15
C THR A 436 -4.50 -17.92 -10.12
N SER A 437 -3.89 -17.22 -11.08
CA SER A 437 -2.43 -17.04 -11.10
C SER A 437 -1.96 -16.21 -9.89
N PRO A 438 -0.91 -16.65 -9.18
CA PRO A 438 -0.28 -15.89 -8.10
C PRO A 438 0.26 -14.54 -8.53
N PHE A 439 0.87 -14.45 -9.72
CA PHE A 439 1.49 -13.24 -10.25
C PHE A 439 1.04 -13.03 -11.70
N ALA A 440 0.14 -12.09 -11.95
CA ALA A 440 -0.48 -11.94 -13.27
C ALA A 440 -0.14 -10.58 -13.89
N PHE A 441 0.31 -10.57 -15.15
CA PHE A 441 0.39 -9.36 -15.93
C PHE A 441 -1.02 -8.90 -16.31
N THR A 442 -1.40 -7.70 -15.89
CA THR A 442 -2.74 -7.14 -16.10
C THR A 442 -2.71 -5.91 -17.01
N GLY A 443 -1.91 -6.00 -18.09
CA GLY A 443 -1.87 -5.04 -19.20
C GLY A 443 -0.75 -4.02 -19.11
N ASN A 444 -0.49 -3.45 -17.93
CA ASN A 444 0.59 -2.46 -17.73
C ASN A 444 1.26 -2.54 -16.35
N LYS A 445 1.03 -3.64 -15.63
CA LYS A 445 1.46 -3.88 -14.25
C LYS A 445 1.33 -5.36 -13.95
N PHE A 446 1.99 -5.80 -12.89
CA PHE A 446 1.79 -7.14 -12.35
C PHE A 446 0.93 -7.10 -11.10
N GLU A 447 -0.01 -8.02 -10.99
CA GLU A 447 -0.89 -8.19 -9.84
C GLU A 447 -0.41 -9.40 -9.04
N PHE A 448 0.09 -9.15 -7.83
CA PHE A 448 0.48 -10.21 -6.90
C PHE A 448 -0.67 -10.53 -5.94
N ARG A 449 -1.28 -11.72 -6.11
CA ARG A 449 -2.54 -12.10 -5.45
C ARG A 449 -2.37 -12.92 -4.17
N MET A 450 -1.14 -13.32 -3.86
CA MET A 450 -0.86 -14.18 -2.71
C MET A 450 -0.88 -13.44 -1.37
N LEU A 451 -0.82 -12.10 -1.37
CA LEU A 451 -0.76 -11.33 -0.14
C LEU A 451 -2.08 -11.40 0.65
N GLY A 452 -1.98 -11.62 1.97
CA GLY A 452 -3.14 -11.72 2.86
C GLY A 452 -3.76 -10.37 3.21
N SER A 453 -5.07 -10.35 3.47
CA SER A 453 -5.83 -9.16 3.85
C SER A 453 -5.34 -8.46 5.12
N SER A 454 -4.68 -9.15 6.07
CA SER A 454 -4.14 -8.53 7.28
C SER A 454 -2.69 -8.06 7.14
N ASN A 455 -1.98 -8.50 6.09
CA ASN A 455 -0.54 -8.28 5.97
C ASN A 455 -0.19 -6.85 5.54
N SER A 456 0.90 -6.30 6.06
CA SER A 456 1.49 -5.08 5.47
C SER A 456 1.99 -5.36 4.05
N ILE A 457 1.67 -4.46 3.11
CA ILE A 457 2.17 -4.56 1.73
C ILE A 457 3.69 -4.34 1.64
N ALA A 458 4.32 -3.81 2.70
CA ALA A 458 5.75 -3.49 2.70
C ALA A 458 6.63 -4.71 2.37
N CYS A 459 6.37 -5.85 3.01
CA CYS A 459 7.22 -7.04 2.89
C CYS A 459 7.20 -7.61 1.47
N ALA A 460 6.02 -7.73 0.86
CA ALA A 460 5.89 -8.14 -0.54
C ALA A 460 6.64 -7.20 -1.48
N ASN A 461 6.49 -5.88 -1.30
CA ASN A 461 7.15 -4.90 -2.15
C ASN A 461 8.67 -4.82 -1.92
N ILE A 462 9.16 -5.06 -0.70
CA ILE A 462 10.61 -5.19 -0.42
C ILE A 462 11.19 -6.31 -1.28
N MET A 463 10.56 -7.49 -1.27
CA MET A 463 11.06 -8.65 -2.01
C MET A 463 10.93 -8.47 -3.52
N LEU A 464 9.79 -7.95 -4.00
CA LEU A 464 9.58 -7.67 -5.43
C LEU A 464 10.59 -6.64 -5.95
N ASN A 465 10.77 -5.52 -5.25
CA ASN A 465 11.71 -4.49 -5.66
C ASN A 465 13.15 -5.00 -5.65
N SER A 466 13.56 -5.73 -4.61
CA SER A 466 14.92 -6.27 -4.52
C SER A 466 15.19 -7.35 -5.57
N ALA A 467 14.25 -8.27 -5.81
CA ALA A 467 14.39 -9.31 -6.83
C ALA A 467 14.45 -8.72 -8.24
N ALA A 468 13.58 -7.74 -8.54
CA ALA A 468 13.60 -7.02 -9.80
C ALA A 468 14.88 -6.18 -9.97
N ALA A 469 15.37 -5.55 -8.89
CA ALA A 469 16.62 -4.80 -8.93
C ALA A 469 17.82 -5.71 -9.24
N GLU A 470 17.91 -6.87 -8.62
CA GLU A 470 19.00 -7.83 -8.85
C GLU A 470 18.96 -8.42 -10.28
N SER A 471 17.75 -8.57 -10.85
CA SER A 471 17.57 -9.09 -12.20
C SER A 471 17.81 -8.05 -13.31
N LEU A 472 17.84 -6.76 -12.96
CA LEU A 472 18.08 -5.62 -13.88
C LEU A 472 19.56 -5.27 -13.95
#